data_AF-A0A8H4UE61-F1
#
_entry.id   AF-A0A8H4UE61-F1
#
_cell.length_a   1.000
_cell.length_b   1.000
_cell.length_c   1.000
_cell.angle_alpha   90.00
_cell.angle_beta   90.00
_cell.angle_gamma   90.00
#
_symmetry.space_group_name_H-M   'P 1'
#
loop_
_entity.id
_entity.type
_entity.pdbx_description
1 polymer ?
#
loop_
_entity_poly.entity_id
_entity_poly.type
_entity_poly.pdbx_seq_one_letter_code
_entity_poly.pdbx_strand_id
1 'polypeptide(L)'
;MDAQTKQHYLADSPPSVVRLEIKQHFEALKDESLKRYAHFMSRAAFQGTRITLRQVSPESEPIYDLILSLYKAVGGDWRSLTEKTGVEPQDLQYFLEYSAQFLGNCGNYKGFGDSKFIPRLSPDAFKKLASITPETQAAFEKANSTGGGIYETSDVGLMHLGYPDKGHLTTYYPESPSITKDEITAVGDFLEKKGLPVENTRLRKTAQGDFELLIASGLSSPPSRDRDLGDEDSWTLEAAPVAGKKLSLVYGDYQNEMSKIAHSIKQAELNAANDTQKKMLEQYAKSFGTGSI
;
A
#
# COMPACT_ATOMS: atom_id res chain seq x y z
N MET A 1 1.74 -25.18 9.24
CA MET A 1 2.25 -24.46 10.42
C MET A 1 1.68 -25.12 11.67
N ASP A 2 2.50 -25.40 12.68
CA ASP A 2 2.01 -25.95 13.95
C ASP A 2 1.35 -24.87 14.82
N ALA A 3 0.61 -25.29 15.85
CA ALA A 3 -0.17 -24.38 16.69
C ALA A 3 0.69 -23.42 17.52
N GLN A 4 1.90 -23.82 17.93
CA GLN A 4 2.79 -22.97 18.72
C GLN A 4 3.35 -21.85 17.86
N THR A 5 3.82 -22.19 16.65
CA THR A 5 4.28 -21.20 15.67
C THR A 5 3.17 -20.23 15.27
N LYS A 6 1.94 -20.73 15.08
CA LYS A 6 0.77 -19.91 14.71
C LYS A 6 0.48 -18.80 15.73
N GLN A 7 0.73 -19.03 17.03
CA GLN A 7 0.44 -18.04 18.08
C GLN A 7 1.20 -16.73 17.88
N HIS A 8 2.40 -16.77 17.29
CA HIS A 8 3.22 -15.58 17.04
C HIS A 8 2.67 -14.67 15.93
N TYR A 9 1.81 -15.21 15.07
CA TYR A 9 1.18 -14.49 13.98
C TYR A 9 -0.24 -14.04 14.30
N LEU A 10 -0.83 -14.43 15.43
CA LEU A 10 -2.18 -13.98 15.76
C LEU A 10 -2.18 -12.48 16.02
N ALA A 11 -3.21 -11.80 15.51
CA ALA A 11 -3.50 -10.41 15.82
C ALA A 11 -3.60 -10.22 17.35
N ASP A 12 -3.14 -9.07 17.85
CA ASP A 12 -3.21 -8.73 19.27
C ASP A 12 -4.68 -8.65 19.73
N SER A 13 -4.97 -9.10 20.95
CA SER A 13 -6.32 -9.19 21.49
C SER A 13 -6.30 -8.88 23.00
N PRO A 14 -6.70 -7.67 23.44
CA PRO A 14 -7.07 -6.53 22.61
C PRO A 14 -5.83 -5.79 22.04
N PRO A 15 -5.94 -5.12 20.88
CA PRO A 15 -4.93 -4.20 20.41
C PRO A 15 -4.96 -2.88 21.20
N SER A 16 -3.83 -2.17 21.21
CA SER A 16 -3.76 -0.80 21.76
C SER A 16 -4.35 0.20 20.77
N VAL A 17 -5.40 0.93 21.19
CA VAL A 17 -6.02 2.00 20.39
C VAL A 17 -5.99 3.30 21.19
N VAL A 18 -5.37 4.33 20.62
CA VAL A 18 -5.22 5.65 21.24
C VAL A 18 -5.84 6.71 20.34
N ARG A 19 -6.70 7.56 20.91
CA ARG A 19 -7.32 8.67 20.18
C ARG A 19 -6.36 9.86 20.10
N LEU A 20 -6.13 10.37 18.89
CA LEU A 20 -5.39 11.62 18.69
C LEU A 20 -6.26 12.82 19.14
N GLU A 21 -5.81 13.52 20.18
CA GLU A 21 -6.46 14.75 20.67
C GLU A 21 -6.00 15.98 19.87
N ILE A 22 -6.70 16.29 18.78
CA ILE A 22 -6.31 17.40 17.88
C ILE A 22 -7.29 18.59 17.89
N LYS A 23 -8.49 18.43 18.47
CA LYS A 23 -9.59 19.40 18.35
C LYS A 23 -9.17 20.82 18.75
N GLN A 24 -8.55 20.97 19.92
CA GLN A 24 -8.16 22.29 20.44
C GLN A 24 -7.15 22.99 19.52
N HIS A 25 -6.19 22.24 18.96
CA HIS A 25 -5.20 22.76 18.03
C HIS A 25 -5.82 23.14 16.68
N PHE A 26 -6.78 22.34 16.19
CA PHE A 26 -7.49 22.66 14.95
C PHE A 26 -8.40 23.89 15.10
N GLU A 27 -9.09 24.04 16.23
CA GLU A 27 -9.91 25.22 16.54
C GLU A 27 -9.08 26.50 16.71
N ALA A 28 -7.81 26.38 17.09
CA ALA A 28 -6.89 27.52 17.19
C ALA A 28 -6.47 28.09 15.81
N LEU A 29 -6.73 27.40 14.71
CA LEU A 29 -6.50 27.92 13.34
C LEU A 29 -7.57 28.97 13.00
N LYS A 30 -7.29 30.25 13.30
CA LYS A 30 -8.28 31.33 13.12
C LYS A 30 -8.53 31.71 11.67
N ASP A 31 -7.51 31.60 10.83
CA ASP A 31 -7.66 31.82 9.39
C ASP A 31 -8.19 30.54 8.72
N GLU A 32 -9.32 30.67 8.03
CA GLU A 32 -9.96 29.58 7.29
C GLU A 32 -9.06 29.02 6.17
N SER A 33 -8.11 29.80 5.65
CA SER A 33 -7.10 29.31 4.72
C SER A 33 -6.25 28.20 5.35
N LEU A 34 -5.86 28.34 6.62
CA LEU A 34 -5.04 27.36 7.33
C LEU A 34 -5.79 26.05 7.57
N LYS A 35 -7.10 26.13 7.85
CA LYS A 35 -7.96 24.94 7.95
C LYS A 35 -8.09 24.23 6.59
N ARG A 36 -8.29 24.98 5.51
CA ARG A 36 -8.34 24.42 4.14
C ARG A 36 -7.01 23.82 3.72
N TYR A 37 -5.90 24.48 4.03
CA TYR A 37 -4.55 23.96 3.84
C TYR A 37 -4.40 22.60 4.55
N ALA A 38 -4.70 22.54 5.86
CA ALA A 38 -4.65 21.31 6.63
C ALA A 38 -5.56 20.21 6.05
N HIS A 39 -6.78 20.56 5.66
CA HIS A 39 -7.72 19.64 4.99
C HIS A 39 -7.12 19.02 3.73
N PHE A 40 -6.59 19.85 2.81
CA PHE A 40 -6.05 19.35 1.54
C PHE A 40 -4.74 18.58 1.71
N MET A 41 -3.90 18.97 2.67
CA MET A 41 -2.73 18.17 3.06
C MET A 41 -3.15 16.80 3.60
N SER A 42 -4.16 16.73 4.47
CA SER A 42 -4.71 15.45 4.94
C SER A 42 -5.32 14.64 3.81
N ARG A 43 -6.05 15.27 2.89
CA ARG A 43 -6.60 14.60 1.70
C ARG A 43 -5.51 13.98 0.84
N ALA A 44 -4.42 14.71 0.59
CA ALA A 44 -3.26 14.19 -0.14
C ALA A 44 -2.66 12.96 0.57
N ALA A 45 -2.45 13.03 1.89
CA ALA A 45 -1.91 11.91 2.66
C ALA A 45 -2.81 10.65 2.58
N PHE A 46 -4.11 10.78 2.82
CA PHE A 46 -5.05 9.64 2.78
C PHE A 46 -5.33 9.11 1.38
N GLN A 47 -5.10 9.89 0.32
CA GLN A 47 -5.18 9.37 -1.05
C GLN A 47 -4.06 8.36 -1.35
N GLY A 48 -2.95 8.41 -0.59
CA GLY A 48 -1.87 7.43 -0.65
C GLY A 48 -2.18 6.07 -0.01
N THR A 49 -3.28 5.91 0.73
CA THR A 49 -3.61 4.65 1.42
C THR A 49 -3.59 3.43 0.48
N ARG A 50 -4.15 3.56 -0.74
CA ARG A 50 -4.15 2.45 -1.71
C ARG A 50 -2.75 2.11 -2.22
N ILE A 51 -1.85 3.09 -2.30
CA ILE A 51 -0.45 2.87 -2.68
C ILE A 51 0.22 2.00 -1.61
N THR A 52 0.13 2.40 -0.34
CA THR A 52 0.71 1.64 0.78
C THR A 52 0.16 0.22 0.85
N LEU A 53 -1.17 0.05 0.75
CA LEU A 53 -1.78 -1.29 0.73
C LEU A 53 -1.17 -2.18 -0.37
N ARG A 54 -1.03 -1.65 -1.60
CA ARG A 54 -0.44 -2.38 -2.73
C ARG A 54 1.07 -2.62 -2.56
N GLN A 55 1.77 -1.80 -1.79
CA GLN A 55 3.20 -1.96 -1.46
C GLN A 55 3.45 -2.95 -0.31
N VAL A 56 2.43 -3.29 0.49
CA VAL A 56 2.54 -4.27 1.57
C VAL A 56 2.33 -5.69 1.05
N SER A 57 1.17 -5.98 0.46
CA SER A 57 0.85 -7.33 -0.02
C SER A 57 -0.24 -7.32 -1.09
N PRO A 58 -0.30 -8.35 -1.96
CA PRO A 58 -1.36 -8.43 -2.97
C PRO A 58 -2.78 -8.47 -2.38
N GLU A 59 -2.95 -9.09 -1.21
CA GLU A 59 -4.24 -9.22 -0.53
C GLU A 59 -4.65 -7.98 0.30
N SER A 60 -3.74 -7.04 0.58
CA SER A 60 -4.05 -5.89 1.45
C SER A 60 -5.19 -5.03 0.90
N GLU A 61 -5.16 -4.67 -0.38
CA GLU A 61 -6.25 -3.86 -0.97
C GLU A 61 -7.62 -4.59 -0.94
N PRO A 62 -7.71 -5.87 -1.32
CA PRO A 62 -8.91 -6.68 -1.09
C PRO A 62 -9.39 -6.77 0.38
N ILE A 63 -8.48 -6.92 1.35
CA ILE A 63 -8.84 -6.97 2.78
C ILE A 63 -9.43 -5.63 3.23
N TYR A 64 -8.84 -4.52 2.79
CA TYR A 64 -9.37 -3.19 3.05
C TYR A 64 -10.80 -3.04 2.50
N ASP A 65 -11.05 -3.52 1.28
CA ASP A 65 -12.39 -3.50 0.66
C ASP A 65 -13.41 -4.36 1.40
N LEU A 66 -13.00 -5.53 1.92
CA LEU A 66 -13.83 -6.38 2.78
C LEU A 66 -14.24 -5.65 4.07
N ILE A 67 -13.30 -5.01 4.75
CA ILE A 67 -13.59 -4.26 5.99
C ILE A 67 -14.59 -3.13 5.71
N LEU A 68 -14.37 -2.38 4.63
CA LEU A 68 -15.27 -1.30 4.25
C LEU A 68 -16.65 -1.78 3.75
N SER A 69 -16.72 -2.91 3.05
CA SER A 69 -18.00 -3.47 2.58
C SER A 69 -18.85 -3.95 3.75
N LEU A 70 -18.23 -4.62 4.73
CA LEU A 70 -18.90 -5.02 5.97
C LEU A 70 -19.40 -3.81 6.75
N TYR A 71 -18.57 -2.78 6.93
CA TYR A 71 -19.00 -1.54 7.58
C TYR A 71 -20.23 -0.92 6.90
N LYS A 72 -20.23 -0.87 5.56
CA LYS A 72 -21.36 -0.34 4.77
C LYS A 72 -22.61 -1.19 4.91
N ALA A 73 -22.49 -2.51 4.91
CA ALA A 73 -23.62 -3.44 5.02
C ALA A 73 -24.39 -3.30 6.34
N VAL A 74 -23.72 -2.83 7.40
CA VAL A 74 -24.33 -2.62 8.72
C VAL A 74 -24.39 -1.17 9.19
N GLY A 75 -23.93 -0.21 8.37
CA GLY A 75 -23.93 1.21 8.74
C GLY A 75 -23.12 1.51 10.01
N GLY A 76 -22.10 0.71 10.30
CA GLY A 76 -21.32 0.79 11.55
C GLY A 76 -21.93 0.11 12.77
N ASP A 77 -23.16 -0.44 12.68
CA ASP A 77 -23.74 -1.27 13.74
C ASP A 77 -23.23 -2.71 13.67
N TRP A 78 -22.00 -2.91 14.15
CA TRP A 78 -21.31 -4.20 14.12
C TRP A 78 -22.07 -5.31 14.85
N ARG A 79 -22.89 -5.00 15.86
CA ARG A 79 -23.69 -6.00 16.59
C ARG A 79 -24.75 -6.64 15.69
N SER A 80 -25.26 -5.90 14.72
CA SER A 80 -26.21 -6.46 13.76
C SER A 80 -25.59 -7.56 12.88
N LEU A 81 -24.25 -7.64 12.74
CA LEU A 81 -23.61 -8.76 12.04
C LEU A 81 -23.86 -10.08 12.78
N THR A 82 -23.68 -10.12 14.10
CA THR A 82 -23.88 -11.35 14.88
C THR A 82 -25.33 -11.80 14.84
N GLU A 83 -26.28 -10.85 14.89
CA GLU A 83 -27.71 -11.14 14.83
C GLU A 83 -28.13 -11.73 13.47
N LYS A 84 -27.61 -11.17 12.38
CA LYS A 84 -28.00 -11.57 11.01
C LYS A 84 -27.30 -12.83 10.53
N THR A 85 -26.06 -13.06 10.96
CA THR A 85 -25.24 -14.18 10.49
C THR A 85 -25.25 -15.34 11.47
N GLY A 86 -25.56 -15.12 12.74
CA GLY A 86 -25.45 -16.12 13.82
C GLY A 86 -24.00 -16.46 14.16
N VAL A 87 -23.06 -15.55 13.89
CA VAL A 87 -21.66 -15.65 14.34
C VAL A 87 -21.59 -15.30 15.82
N GLU A 88 -20.70 -15.96 16.56
CA GLU A 88 -20.52 -15.72 17.98
C GLU A 88 -19.99 -14.29 18.25
N PRO A 89 -20.43 -13.62 19.34
CA PRO A 89 -19.93 -12.28 19.68
C PRO A 89 -18.40 -12.19 19.82
N GLN A 90 -17.76 -13.28 20.27
CA GLN A 90 -16.31 -13.36 20.39
C GLN A 90 -15.60 -13.34 19.03
N ASP A 91 -16.17 -13.98 18.00
CA ASP A 91 -15.61 -13.96 16.65
C ASP A 91 -15.75 -12.58 16.00
N LEU A 92 -16.87 -11.87 16.26
CA LEU A 92 -17.00 -10.47 15.88
C LEU A 92 -15.92 -9.61 16.54
N GLN A 93 -15.68 -9.78 17.84
CA GLN A 93 -14.63 -9.07 18.56
C GLN A 93 -13.25 -9.31 17.91
N TYR A 94 -12.90 -10.57 17.63
CA TYR A 94 -11.65 -10.92 16.95
C TYR A 94 -11.51 -10.30 15.55
N PHE A 95 -12.60 -10.22 14.79
CA PHE A 95 -12.61 -9.52 13.50
C PHE A 95 -12.36 -8.02 13.66
N LEU A 96 -12.99 -7.36 14.64
CA LEU A 96 -12.81 -5.92 14.89
C LEU A 96 -11.38 -5.61 15.36
N GLU A 97 -10.80 -6.46 16.21
CA GLU A 97 -9.42 -6.34 16.68
C GLU A 97 -8.40 -6.50 15.55
N TYR A 98 -8.61 -7.48 14.66
CA TYR A 98 -7.82 -7.62 13.44
C TYR A 98 -7.96 -6.41 12.54
N SER A 99 -9.19 -5.94 12.33
CA SER A 99 -9.49 -4.79 11.47
C SER A 99 -8.84 -3.51 11.99
N ALA A 100 -8.84 -3.28 13.31
CA ALA A 100 -8.16 -2.16 13.94
C ALA A 100 -6.64 -2.19 13.68
N GLN A 101 -6.01 -3.35 13.82
CA GLN A 101 -4.58 -3.54 13.53
C GLN A 101 -4.27 -3.40 12.03
N PHE A 102 -5.10 -3.97 11.16
CA PHE A 102 -4.97 -3.87 9.71
C PHE A 102 -5.03 -2.42 9.23
N LEU A 103 -6.04 -1.67 9.66
CA LEU A 103 -6.20 -0.27 9.30
C LEU A 103 -5.08 0.59 9.90
N GLY A 104 -4.61 0.28 11.12
CA GLY A 104 -3.50 0.97 11.77
C GLY A 104 -2.14 0.75 11.10
N ASN A 105 -1.88 -0.47 10.60
CA ASN A 105 -0.66 -0.80 9.85
C ASN A 105 -0.77 -0.48 8.35
N CYS A 106 -1.97 -0.17 7.84
CA CYS A 106 -2.25 -0.01 6.41
C CYS A 106 -1.87 -1.26 5.58
N GLY A 107 -2.17 -2.43 6.13
CA GLY A 107 -1.82 -3.73 5.54
C GLY A 107 -1.85 -4.86 6.57
N ASN A 108 -1.72 -6.11 6.09
CA ASN A 108 -1.77 -7.31 6.94
C ASN A 108 -0.39 -7.80 7.43
N TYR A 109 0.63 -6.94 7.34
CA TYR A 109 1.97 -7.17 7.90
C TYR A 109 2.25 -6.07 8.93
N LYS A 110 2.91 -6.42 10.03
CA LYS A 110 3.25 -5.48 11.10
C LYS A 110 4.29 -4.49 10.58
N GLY A 111 3.99 -3.19 10.65
CA GLY A 111 4.96 -2.14 10.30
C GLY A 111 6.20 -2.13 11.22
N PHE A 112 6.10 -2.75 12.40
CA PHE A 112 7.24 -3.07 13.25
C PHE A 112 7.40 -4.60 13.35
N GLY A 113 8.34 -5.16 12.60
CA GLY A 113 8.68 -6.58 12.62
C GLY A 113 8.40 -7.35 11.33
N ASP A 114 7.80 -6.71 10.32
CA ASP A 114 7.67 -7.21 8.95
C ASP A 114 7.07 -8.62 8.83
N SER A 115 6.27 -9.01 9.81
CA SER A 115 5.60 -10.31 9.88
C SER A 115 4.11 -10.14 9.62
N LYS A 116 3.51 -11.07 8.87
CA LYS A 116 2.07 -11.16 8.69
C LYS A 116 1.38 -11.29 10.04
N PHE A 117 0.21 -10.71 10.21
CA PHE A 117 -0.66 -11.05 11.33
C PHE A 117 -2.02 -11.51 10.81
N ILE A 118 -2.57 -12.53 11.46
CA ILE A 118 -3.78 -13.24 11.04
C ILE A 118 -4.86 -13.08 12.11
N PRO A 119 -6.14 -13.04 11.71
CA PRO A 119 -7.21 -12.87 12.68
C PRO A 119 -7.41 -14.13 13.52
N ARG A 120 -7.95 -13.96 14.73
CA ARG A 120 -8.16 -15.07 15.68
C ARG A 120 -9.42 -15.89 15.41
N LEU A 121 -10.44 -15.31 14.76
CA LEU A 121 -11.63 -16.05 14.35
C LEU A 121 -11.27 -17.08 13.27
N SER A 122 -11.97 -18.22 13.25
CA SER A 122 -11.74 -19.26 12.25
C SER A 122 -12.12 -18.79 10.84
N PRO A 123 -11.54 -19.38 9.78
CA PRO A 123 -11.94 -19.08 8.40
C PRO A 123 -13.45 -19.26 8.15
N ASP A 124 -14.05 -20.29 8.76
CA ASP A 124 -15.49 -20.54 8.65
C ASP A 124 -16.33 -19.47 9.36
N ALA A 125 -15.90 -19.02 10.53
CA ALA A 125 -16.54 -17.92 11.25
C ALA A 125 -16.45 -16.62 10.45
N PHE A 126 -15.30 -16.32 9.84
CA PHE A 126 -15.15 -15.13 9.01
C PHE A 126 -15.98 -15.22 7.73
N LYS A 127 -16.00 -16.38 7.05
CA LYS A 127 -16.86 -16.60 5.89
C LYS A 127 -18.34 -16.39 6.23
N LYS A 128 -18.78 -16.92 7.37
CA LYS A 128 -20.15 -16.75 7.88
C LYS A 128 -20.44 -15.29 8.23
N LEU A 129 -19.50 -14.57 8.86
CA LEU A 129 -19.62 -13.14 9.15
C LEU A 129 -19.75 -12.32 7.84
N ALA A 130 -19.02 -12.72 6.80
CA ALA A 130 -19.04 -12.08 5.50
C ALA A 130 -20.24 -12.45 4.62
N SER A 131 -21.09 -13.40 5.01
CA SER A 131 -22.23 -13.83 4.19
C SER A 131 -23.48 -12.96 4.34
N ILE A 132 -23.37 -11.76 4.93
CA ILE A 132 -24.51 -10.86 5.14
C ILE A 132 -25.11 -10.34 3.83
N THR A 133 -24.28 -10.07 2.81
CA THR A 133 -24.72 -9.74 1.45
C THR A 133 -23.85 -10.46 0.40
N PRO A 134 -24.32 -10.59 -0.85
CA PRO A 134 -23.50 -11.13 -1.94
C PRO A 134 -22.19 -10.35 -2.14
N GLU A 135 -22.22 -9.03 -1.96
CA GLU A 135 -21.04 -8.18 -2.13
C GLU A 135 -20.00 -8.41 -1.03
N THR A 136 -20.42 -8.55 0.24
CA THR A 136 -19.49 -8.85 1.34
C THR A 136 -18.91 -10.25 1.23
N GLN A 137 -19.71 -11.22 0.75
CA GLN A 137 -19.24 -12.57 0.50
C GLN A 137 -18.18 -12.60 -0.61
N ALA A 138 -18.46 -11.94 -1.75
CA ALA A 138 -17.50 -11.83 -2.85
C ALA A 138 -16.22 -11.09 -2.42
N ALA A 139 -16.33 -10.06 -1.57
CA ALA A 139 -15.18 -9.36 -1.02
C ALA A 139 -14.32 -10.28 -0.14
N PHE A 140 -14.93 -11.13 0.69
CA PHE A 140 -14.21 -12.12 1.49
C PHE A 140 -13.52 -13.16 0.60
N GLU A 141 -14.21 -13.70 -0.39
CA GLU A 141 -13.65 -14.65 -1.34
C GLU A 141 -12.44 -14.07 -2.08
N LYS A 142 -12.53 -12.81 -2.54
CA LYS A 142 -11.42 -12.10 -3.17
C LYS A 142 -10.25 -11.89 -2.20
N ALA A 143 -10.51 -11.41 -0.99
CA ALA A 143 -9.49 -11.17 0.01
C ALA A 143 -8.77 -12.46 0.45
N ASN A 144 -9.50 -13.58 0.51
CA ASN A 144 -8.95 -14.86 0.93
C ASN A 144 -8.22 -15.62 -0.19
N SER A 145 -8.50 -15.31 -1.46
CA SER A 145 -7.89 -16.00 -2.63
C SER A 145 -6.80 -15.20 -3.35
N THR A 146 -6.68 -13.90 -3.07
CA THR A 146 -5.60 -13.07 -3.62
C THR A 146 -4.32 -13.29 -2.83
N GLY A 147 -3.17 -13.41 -3.51
CA GLY A 147 -1.86 -13.48 -2.85
C GLY A 147 -1.77 -14.59 -1.82
N GLY A 148 -1.34 -14.23 -0.60
CA GLY A 148 -1.25 -15.16 0.53
C GLY A 148 -2.56 -15.32 1.32
N GLY A 149 -3.65 -14.67 0.91
CA GLY A 149 -4.92 -14.67 1.62
C GLY A 149 -4.88 -14.00 3.00
N ILE A 150 -5.95 -14.15 3.78
CA ILE A 150 -6.08 -13.52 5.10
C ILE A 150 -5.28 -14.28 6.18
N TYR A 151 -5.21 -15.61 6.04
CA TYR A 151 -4.69 -16.52 7.06
C TYR A 151 -3.25 -16.96 6.76
N GLU A 152 -2.76 -17.95 7.53
CA GLU A 152 -1.45 -18.54 7.31
C GLU A 152 -1.30 -19.14 5.90
N THR A 153 -0.09 -19.01 5.37
CA THR A 153 0.33 -19.64 4.11
C THR A 153 0.89 -21.03 4.35
N SER A 154 0.89 -21.88 3.31
CA SER A 154 1.59 -23.18 3.36
C SER A 154 3.11 -23.02 3.46
N ASP A 155 3.64 -21.92 2.92
CA ASP A 155 5.04 -21.52 3.02
C ASP A 155 5.23 -20.48 4.12
N VAL A 156 5.97 -20.82 5.17
CA VAL A 156 6.23 -19.93 6.31
C VAL A 156 7.09 -18.72 5.90
N GLY A 157 7.91 -18.82 4.84
CA GLY A 157 8.70 -17.69 4.34
C GLY A 157 7.82 -16.51 3.91
N LEU A 158 6.64 -16.81 3.33
CA LEU A 158 5.65 -15.83 2.91
C LEU A 158 4.92 -15.16 4.08
N MET A 159 5.14 -15.59 5.33
CA MET A 159 4.66 -14.88 6.51
C MET A 159 5.55 -13.69 6.88
N HIS A 160 6.61 -13.42 6.12
CA HIS A 160 7.54 -12.31 6.33
C HIS A 160 7.74 -11.50 5.05
N LEU A 161 7.96 -10.20 5.21
CA LEU A 161 8.39 -9.35 4.11
C LEU A 161 9.89 -9.51 3.88
N GLY A 162 10.32 -9.53 2.61
CA GLY A 162 11.72 -9.68 2.24
C GLY A 162 11.93 -10.02 0.78
N TYR A 163 13.14 -10.50 0.45
CA TYR A 163 13.49 -10.83 -0.93
C TYR A 163 12.81 -12.11 -1.43
N PRO A 164 12.33 -12.14 -2.69
CA PRO A 164 11.68 -13.32 -3.26
C PRO A 164 12.59 -14.55 -3.31
N ASP A 165 13.89 -14.37 -3.59
CA ASP A 165 14.87 -15.45 -3.64
C ASP A 165 15.23 -16.07 -2.27
N LYS A 166 14.69 -15.49 -1.18
CA LYS A 166 14.70 -16.05 0.18
C LYS A 166 13.35 -16.68 0.57
N GLY A 167 12.39 -16.74 -0.35
CA GLY A 167 11.05 -17.26 -0.10
C GLY A 167 10.14 -16.29 0.66
N HIS A 168 10.48 -15.00 0.71
CA HIS A 168 9.70 -13.97 1.40
C HIS A 168 8.76 -13.21 0.45
N LEU A 169 7.77 -12.53 1.04
CA LEU A 169 6.82 -11.72 0.29
C LEU A 169 7.36 -10.31 0.06
N THR A 170 7.15 -9.78 -1.15
CA THR A 170 7.28 -8.35 -1.43
C THR A 170 6.48 -8.01 -2.69
N THR A 171 5.95 -6.79 -2.76
CA THR A 171 5.27 -6.28 -3.96
C THR A 171 6.02 -5.15 -4.65
N TYR A 172 7.25 -4.84 -4.18
CA TYR A 172 8.19 -3.96 -4.88
C TYR A 172 8.77 -4.59 -6.15
N TYR A 173 8.63 -5.92 -6.29
CA TYR A 173 8.99 -6.67 -7.50
C TYR A 173 7.77 -7.36 -8.12
N PRO A 174 6.80 -6.58 -8.66
CA PRO A 174 5.55 -7.14 -9.16
C PRO A 174 5.79 -8.08 -10.34
N GLU A 175 4.99 -9.14 -10.44
CA GLU A 175 5.02 -10.09 -11.58
C GLU A 175 6.40 -10.74 -11.83
N SER A 176 7.26 -10.76 -10.81
CA SER A 176 8.68 -11.12 -10.92
C SER A 176 9.09 -12.24 -9.96
N PRO A 177 8.43 -13.43 -9.98
CA PRO A 177 8.71 -14.49 -9.01
C PRO A 177 10.13 -15.05 -9.07
N SER A 178 10.87 -14.81 -10.16
CA SER A 178 12.24 -15.30 -10.40
C SER A 178 13.31 -14.22 -10.30
N ILE A 179 12.98 -13.02 -9.82
CA ILE A 179 13.96 -11.96 -9.61
C ILE A 179 14.84 -12.29 -8.39
N THR A 180 16.14 -12.06 -8.51
CA THR A 180 17.09 -12.29 -7.43
C THR A 180 17.58 -11.00 -6.80
N LYS A 181 18.07 -11.07 -5.56
CA LYS A 181 18.69 -9.94 -4.88
C LYS A 181 19.87 -9.37 -5.67
N ASP A 182 20.68 -10.22 -6.30
CA ASP A 182 21.83 -9.77 -7.08
C ASP A 182 21.41 -9.00 -8.35
N GLU A 183 20.32 -9.41 -9.00
CA GLU A 183 19.75 -8.65 -10.12
C GLU A 183 19.20 -7.30 -9.67
N ILE A 184 18.49 -7.27 -8.54
CA ILE A 184 17.97 -6.03 -7.93
C ILE A 184 19.11 -5.07 -7.63
N THR A 185 20.18 -5.55 -6.99
CA THR A 185 21.35 -4.74 -6.67
C THR A 185 22.02 -4.23 -7.94
N ALA A 186 22.23 -5.07 -8.95
CA ALA A 186 22.88 -4.63 -10.19
C ALA A 186 22.08 -3.58 -10.96
N VAL A 187 20.74 -3.69 -10.98
CA VAL A 187 19.87 -2.65 -11.55
C VAL A 187 19.92 -1.36 -10.72
N GLY A 188 19.90 -1.46 -9.39
CA GLY A 188 20.03 -0.31 -8.48
C GLY A 188 21.35 0.45 -8.68
N ASP A 189 22.48 -0.26 -8.69
CA ASP A 189 23.81 0.31 -8.91
C ASP A 189 23.94 1.00 -10.27
N PHE A 190 23.23 0.49 -11.29
CA PHE A 190 23.16 1.12 -12.60
C PHE A 190 22.37 2.44 -12.55
N LEU A 191 21.22 2.45 -11.89
CA LEU A 191 20.38 3.65 -11.74
C LEU A 191 21.06 4.74 -10.90
N GLU A 192 21.79 4.35 -9.86
CA GLU A 192 22.61 5.29 -9.07
C GLU A 192 23.66 5.98 -9.95
N LYS A 193 24.35 5.25 -10.83
CA LYS A 193 25.32 5.83 -11.78
C LYS A 193 24.66 6.75 -12.81
N LYS A 194 23.40 6.51 -13.13
CA LYS A 194 22.59 7.40 -13.97
C LYS A 194 22.09 8.63 -13.22
N GLY A 195 22.23 8.68 -11.90
CA GLY A 195 21.70 9.75 -11.07
C GLY A 195 20.17 9.71 -10.94
N LEU A 196 19.55 8.53 -11.13
CA LEU A 196 18.12 8.34 -10.90
C LEU A 196 17.90 7.69 -9.52
N PRO A 197 17.34 8.42 -8.55
CA PRO A 197 16.95 7.86 -7.27
C PRO A 197 15.81 6.83 -7.46
N VAL A 198 15.74 5.80 -6.59
CA VAL A 198 14.83 4.65 -6.73
C VAL A 198 13.64 4.69 -5.76
N GLU A 199 13.50 5.75 -4.97
CA GLU A 199 12.58 5.90 -3.84
C GLU A 199 11.10 5.83 -4.26
N ASN A 200 10.77 6.24 -5.47
CA ASN A 200 9.41 6.21 -6.02
C ASN A 200 9.20 5.10 -7.06
N THR A 201 10.06 4.07 -7.04
CA THR A 201 10.08 3.04 -8.09
C THR A 201 9.73 1.64 -7.59
N ARG A 202 9.27 0.80 -8.52
CA ARG A 202 9.23 -0.66 -8.38
C ARG A 202 9.91 -1.29 -9.59
N LEU A 203 10.34 -2.54 -9.47
CA LEU A 203 11.11 -3.22 -10.53
C LEU A 203 10.43 -4.51 -10.97
N ARG A 204 10.02 -4.58 -12.24
CA ARG A 204 9.46 -5.78 -12.84
C ARG A 204 10.47 -6.46 -13.75
N LYS A 205 10.73 -7.74 -13.52
CA LYS A 205 11.46 -8.64 -14.42
C LYS A 205 10.47 -9.32 -15.37
N THR A 206 10.64 -9.10 -16.66
CA THR A 206 9.78 -9.68 -17.70
C THR A 206 10.08 -11.16 -17.91
N ALA A 207 9.19 -11.87 -18.62
CA ALA A 207 9.40 -13.27 -18.98
C ALA A 207 10.66 -13.50 -19.85
N GLN A 208 11.11 -12.47 -20.58
CA GLN A 208 12.32 -12.48 -21.41
C GLN A 208 13.60 -12.24 -20.57
N GLY A 209 13.44 -11.92 -19.28
CA GLY A 209 14.52 -11.55 -18.36
C GLY A 209 15.01 -10.13 -18.55
N ASP A 210 14.26 -9.28 -19.25
CA ASP A 210 14.45 -7.83 -19.25
C ASP A 210 13.77 -7.21 -18.03
N PHE A 211 13.98 -5.91 -17.82
CA PHE A 211 13.51 -5.18 -16.66
C PHE A 211 12.71 -3.94 -17.06
N GLU A 212 11.71 -3.63 -16.25
CA GLU A 212 10.91 -2.42 -16.32
C GLU A 212 10.93 -1.73 -14.96
N LEU A 213 11.45 -0.51 -14.93
CA LEU A 213 11.40 0.35 -13.77
C LEU A 213 10.08 1.11 -13.78
N LEU A 214 9.16 0.69 -12.92
CA LEU A 214 7.85 1.32 -12.75
C LEU A 214 8.03 2.56 -11.90
N ILE A 215 7.76 3.74 -12.45
CA ILE A 215 7.89 5.04 -11.77
C ILE A 215 6.51 5.52 -11.36
N ALA A 216 6.33 5.81 -10.06
CA ALA A 216 5.07 6.32 -9.54
C ALA A 216 4.81 7.76 -10.03
N SER A 217 3.74 7.96 -10.79
CA SER A 217 3.40 9.27 -11.35
C SER A 217 1.93 9.38 -11.75
N GLY A 218 1.35 10.57 -11.61
CA GLY A 218 -0.01 10.87 -12.06
C GLY A 218 -0.20 10.85 -13.58
N LEU A 219 0.89 10.95 -14.33
CA LEU A 219 0.95 10.88 -15.79
C LEU A 219 1.66 9.59 -16.24
N SER A 220 1.09 8.87 -17.20
CA SER A 220 1.73 7.70 -17.83
C SER A 220 2.77 8.06 -18.90
N SER A 221 2.77 9.31 -19.36
CA SER A 221 3.77 9.85 -20.28
C SER A 221 4.02 11.33 -19.95
N PRO A 222 4.75 11.63 -18.85
CA PRO A 222 5.15 12.99 -18.56
C PRO A 222 6.04 13.53 -19.70
N PRO A 223 6.02 14.84 -20.00
CA PRO A 223 6.90 15.40 -21.03
C PRO A 223 8.37 15.31 -20.59
N SER A 224 9.29 15.09 -21.53
CA SER A 224 10.72 14.86 -21.24
C SER A 224 11.36 15.93 -20.35
N ARG A 225 10.99 17.20 -20.53
CA ARG A 225 11.48 18.32 -19.71
C ARG A 225 11.13 18.23 -18.22
N ASP A 226 10.15 17.39 -17.87
CA ASP A 226 9.67 17.19 -16.51
C ASP A 226 10.04 15.78 -15.99
N ARG A 227 10.94 15.06 -16.68
CA ARG A 227 11.52 13.78 -16.25
C ARG A 227 12.96 13.98 -15.78
N ASP A 228 13.40 13.18 -14.80
CA ASP A 228 14.75 13.30 -14.23
C ASP A 228 15.86 13.00 -15.24
N LEU A 229 15.63 12.06 -16.16
CA LEU A 229 16.57 11.66 -17.21
C LEU A 229 16.18 12.17 -18.61
N GLY A 230 15.31 13.17 -18.69
CA GLY A 230 14.96 13.81 -19.96
C GLY A 230 14.33 12.86 -20.97
N ASP A 231 14.98 12.71 -22.13
CA ASP A 231 14.53 11.86 -23.24
C ASP A 231 14.93 10.39 -23.10
N GLU A 232 15.71 10.00 -22.08
CA GLU A 232 16.08 8.61 -21.87
C GLU A 232 14.85 7.76 -21.49
N ASP A 233 14.66 6.64 -22.17
CA ASP A 233 13.52 5.73 -21.99
C ASP A 233 13.94 4.30 -21.63
N SER A 234 15.18 3.92 -21.97
CA SER A 234 15.69 2.58 -21.76
C SER A 234 17.20 2.48 -21.95
N TRP A 235 17.77 1.40 -21.42
CA TRP A 235 19.18 1.07 -21.54
C TRP A 235 19.39 -0.42 -21.73
N THR A 236 20.55 -0.77 -22.27
CA THR A 236 21.12 -2.12 -22.14
C THR A 236 22.05 -2.13 -20.94
N LEU A 237 21.80 -3.04 -20.01
CA LEU A 237 22.61 -3.20 -18.81
C LEU A 237 23.93 -3.88 -19.16
N GLU A 238 25.04 -3.39 -18.58
CA GLU A 238 26.39 -3.81 -18.96
C GLU A 238 27.04 -4.76 -17.95
N ALA A 239 26.60 -4.71 -16.69
CA ALA A 239 27.19 -5.47 -15.60
C ALA A 239 26.46 -6.79 -15.35
N ALA A 240 27.21 -7.84 -15.00
CA ALA A 240 26.63 -9.09 -14.50
C ALA A 240 25.87 -8.85 -13.17
N PRO A 241 24.83 -9.63 -12.85
CA PRO A 241 24.28 -10.76 -13.61
C PRO A 241 23.32 -10.38 -14.74
N VAL A 242 23.05 -9.08 -14.93
CA VAL A 242 22.03 -8.54 -15.85
C VAL A 242 22.60 -8.07 -17.20
N ALA A 243 23.84 -8.42 -17.51
CA ALA A 243 24.53 -7.97 -18.71
C ALA A 243 23.77 -8.37 -20.00
N GLY A 244 23.59 -7.42 -20.91
CA GLY A 244 22.84 -7.58 -22.16
C GLY A 244 21.32 -7.52 -22.01
N LYS A 245 20.78 -7.40 -20.80
CA LYS A 245 19.34 -7.22 -20.57
C LYS A 245 18.91 -5.78 -20.75
N LYS A 246 17.69 -5.56 -21.20
CA LYS A 246 17.11 -4.23 -21.33
C LYS A 246 16.51 -3.78 -19.99
N LEU A 247 16.73 -2.53 -19.62
CA LEU A 247 15.97 -1.81 -18.57
C LEU A 247 15.14 -0.71 -19.24
N SER A 248 13.83 -0.68 -19.05
CA SER A 248 12.94 0.36 -19.61
C SER A 248 12.27 1.16 -18.49
N LEU A 249 12.13 2.47 -18.67
CA LEU A 249 11.35 3.33 -17.78
C LEU A 249 9.87 3.26 -18.13
N VAL A 250 9.03 2.99 -17.14
CA VAL A 250 7.57 2.89 -17.30
C VAL A 250 6.90 3.80 -16.27
N TYR A 251 6.40 4.94 -16.74
CA TYR A 251 5.68 5.90 -15.91
C TYR A 251 4.22 5.49 -15.71
N GLY A 252 3.59 6.05 -14.69
CA GLY A 252 2.17 5.84 -14.38
C GLY A 252 1.94 4.73 -13.36
N ASP A 253 2.96 4.32 -12.60
CA ASP A 253 2.70 3.45 -11.47
C ASP A 253 1.80 4.20 -10.46
N TYR A 254 0.75 3.52 -9.98
CA TYR A 254 -0.28 4.12 -9.14
C TYR A 254 -0.95 5.40 -9.70
N GLN A 255 -1.07 5.51 -11.04
CA GLN A 255 -1.48 6.74 -11.73
C GLN A 255 -2.69 7.48 -11.12
N ASN A 256 -3.77 6.74 -10.84
CA ASN A 256 -5.01 7.31 -10.32
C ASN A 256 -4.81 7.95 -8.94
N GLU A 257 -4.08 7.26 -8.06
CA GLU A 257 -3.78 7.74 -6.72
C GLU A 257 -2.84 8.94 -6.78
N MET A 258 -1.75 8.84 -7.56
CA MET A 258 -0.76 9.90 -7.72
C MET A 258 -1.37 11.18 -8.30
N SER A 259 -2.27 11.06 -9.28
CA SER A 259 -3.02 12.19 -9.84
C SER A 259 -3.91 12.89 -8.80
N LYS A 260 -4.60 12.11 -7.96
CA LYS A 260 -5.41 12.65 -6.86
C LYS A 260 -4.56 13.36 -5.81
N ILE A 261 -3.41 12.78 -5.44
CA ILE A 261 -2.45 13.38 -4.52
C ILE A 261 -1.96 14.72 -5.09
N ALA A 262 -1.48 14.74 -6.33
CA ALA A 262 -1.03 15.96 -6.99
C ALA A 262 -2.12 17.05 -7.01
N HIS A 263 -3.37 16.67 -7.30
CA HIS A 263 -4.52 17.59 -7.26
C HIS A 263 -4.75 18.16 -5.85
N SER A 264 -4.77 17.33 -4.80
CA SER A 264 -4.94 17.80 -3.43
C SER A 264 -3.80 18.70 -2.97
N ILE A 265 -2.55 18.39 -3.36
CA ILE A 265 -1.39 19.24 -3.10
C ILE A 265 -1.55 20.61 -3.79
N LYS A 266 -2.04 20.66 -5.03
CA LYS A 266 -2.37 21.93 -5.70
C LYS A 266 -3.48 22.70 -4.98
N GLN A 267 -4.48 22.03 -4.40
CA GLN A 267 -5.49 22.71 -3.58
C GLN A 267 -4.90 23.24 -2.26
N ALA A 268 -3.96 22.53 -1.64
CA ALA A 268 -3.23 23.02 -0.48
C ALA A 268 -2.37 24.25 -0.84
N GLU A 269 -1.74 24.25 -2.02
CA GLU A 269 -0.92 25.36 -2.52
C GLU A 269 -1.69 26.68 -2.58
N LEU A 270 -2.95 26.65 -3.02
CA LEU A 270 -3.84 27.83 -3.06
C LEU A 270 -4.15 28.42 -1.68
N ASN A 271 -3.89 27.68 -0.61
CA ASN A 271 -4.12 28.07 0.77
C ASN A 271 -2.81 28.19 1.57
N ALA A 272 -1.65 28.23 0.90
CA ALA A 272 -0.35 28.33 1.55
C ALA A 272 -0.19 29.67 2.30
N ALA A 273 0.44 29.62 3.48
CA ALA A 273 0.61 30.79 4.34
C ALA A 273 1.75 31.72 3.91
N ASN A 274 2.64 31.26 3.03
CA ASN A 274 3.79 32.01 2.53
C ASN A 274 4.33 31.41 1.23
N ASP A 275 5.19 32.18 0.56
CA ASP A 275 5.81 31.79 -0.72
C ASP A 275 6.65 30.52 -0.62
N THR A 276 7.27 30.24 0.53
CA THR A 276 8.06 29.02 0.72
C THR A 276 7.18 27.78 0.68
N GLN A 277 6.07 27.77 1.42
CA GLN A 277 5.09 26.68 1.36
C GLN A 277 4.50 26.52 -0.03
N LYS A 278 4.19 27.64 -0.70
CA LYS A 278 3.67 27.63 -2.07
C LYS A 278 4.63 26.95 -3.04
N LYS A 279 5.91 27.38 -3.06
CA LYS A 279 6.94 26.81 -3.92
C LYS A 279 7.21 25.34 -3.62
N MET A 280 7.22 24.95 -2.34
CA MET A 280 7.36 23.54 -1.94
C MET A 280 6.22 22.69 -2.50
N LEU A 281 4.96 23.12 -2.33
CA LEU A 281 3.80 22.39 -2.81
C LEU A 281 3.71 22.36 -4.34
N GLU A 282 4.20 23.40 -5.00
CA GLU A 282 4.35 23.39 -6.46
C GLU A 282 5.28 22.26 -6.91
N GLN A 283 6.45 22.10 -6.26
CA GLN A 283 7.37 21.01 -6.55
C GLN A 283 6.79 19.64 -6.18
N TYR A 284 6.12 19.50 -5.04
CA TYR A 284 5.46 18.24 -4.68
C TYR A 284 4.38 17.84 -5.68
N ALA A 285 3.54 18.77 -6.12
CA ALA A 285 2.55 18.49 -7.15
C ALA A 285 3.18 18.09 -8.48
N LYS A 286 4.31 18.72 -8.86
CA LYS A 286 5.08 18.32 -10.03
C LYS A 286 5.63 16.91 -9.86
N SER A 287 6.29 16.62 -8.74
CA SER A 287 6.86 15.30 -8.44
C SER A 287 5.79 14.20 -8.47
N PHE A 288 4.70 14.35 -7.72
CA PHE A 288 3.60 13.36 -7.75
C PHE A 288 2.94 13.23 -9.13
N GLY A 289 2.87 14.33 -9.89
CA GLY A 289 2.30 14.31 -11.24
C GLY A 289 3.18 13.61 -12.27
N THR A 290 4.50 13.81 -12.19
CA THR A 290 5.45 13.46 -13.27
C THR A 290 6.38 12.31 -12.93
N GLY A 291 6.53 11.96 -11.65
CA GLY A 291 7.47 10.94 -11.18
C GLY A 291 8.91 11.43 -11.01
N SER A 292 9.15 12.74 -11.14
CA SER A 292 10.46 13.37 -10.92
C SER A 292 10.76 13.54 -9.43
N ILE A 293 11.96 13.16 -8.98
CA ILE A 293 12.42 13.27 -7.57
C ILE A 293 13.24 14.54 -7.34
#